data_AF-A0A5B6UZ55-F1
#
_entry.id   AF-A0A5B6UZ55-F1
#
_cell.length_a   1.000
_cell.length_b   1.000
_cell.length_c   1.000
_cell.angle_alpha   90.00
_cell.angle_beta   90.00
_cell.angle_gamma   90.00
#
_symmetry.space_group_name_H-M   'P 1'
#
loop_
_entity.id
_entity.type
_entity.pdbx_description
1 polymer ?
#
loop_
_entity_poly.entity_id
_entity_poly.type
_entity_poly.pdbx_seq_one_letter_code
_entity_poly.pdbx_strand_id
1 'polypeptide(L)'
;MKALNYVRKGCEAYLAYMIDTKVLEKKVESVPVVNEFPDAFPEELSGLPSIREVEFGIELVSGTTPISIALYRMAPMEFKELKSQLQELTDRGFARSSFSP
;
A
#
# COMPACT_ATOMS: atom_id res chain seq x y z
N MET A 1 -6.62 34.56 25.27
CA MET A 1 -6.01 34.91 26.58
C MET A 1 -7.06 35.15 27.69
N LYS A 2 -7.97 34.21 27.96
CA LYS A 2 -8.94 34.35 29.07
C LYS A 2 -8.45 33.64 30.34
N ALA A 3 -7.94 32.41 30.21
CA ALA A 3 -7.43 31.62 31.34
C ALA A 3 -6.33 32.35 32.16
N LEU A 4 -5.38 32.98 31.49
CA LEU A 4 -4.27 33.73 32.13
C LEU A 4 -4.74 34.91 32.99
N ASN A 5 -5.85 35.56 32.62
CA ASN A 5 -6.42 36.64 33.42
C ASN A 5 -7.12 36.14 34.70
N TYR A 6 -7.67 34.93 34.70
CA TYR A 6 -8.27 34.33 35.89
C TYR A 6 -7.21 33.83 36.88
N VAL A 7 -6.11 33.26 36.39
CA VAL A 7 -4.95 32.90 37.24
C VAL A 7 -4.36 34.14 37.92
N ARG A 8 -4.19 35.25 37.18
CA ARG A 8 -3.71 36.52 37.74
C ARG A 8 -4.66 37.13 38.78
N LYS A 9 -5.93 36.75 38.78
CA LYS A 9 -6.94 37.17 39.78
C LYS A 9 -7.00 36.23 41.00
N GLY A 10 -6.07 35.28 41.12
CA GLY A 10 -5.95 34.38 42.26
C GLY A 10 -6.84 33.14 42.19
N CYS A 11 -7.46 32.84 41.04
CA CYS A 11 -8.21 31.60 40.88
C CYS A 11 -7.27 30.40 40.73
N GLU A 12 -7.55 29.32 41.44
CA GLU A 12 -6.85 28.04 41.26
C GLU A 12 -7.10 27.49 39.86
N ALA A 13 -6.03 27.07 39.19
CA ALA A 13 -6.08 26.50 37.86
C ALA A 13 -5.39 25.15 37.85
N TYR A 14 -6.04 24.18 37.22
CA TYR A 14 -5.50 22.84 37.04
C TYR A 14 -5.19 22.62 35.57
N LEU A 15 -3.99 22.13 35.30
CA LEU A 15 -3.60 21.68 33.98
C LEU A 15 -3.96 20.20 33.85
N ALA A 16 -4.95 19.89 33.01
CA ALA A 16 -5.23 18.53 32.58
C ALA A 16 -4.73 18.37 31.15
N TYR A 17 -3.95 17.32 30.91
CA TYR A 17 -3.63 16.87 29.56
C TYR A 17 -4.14 15.44 29.40
N MET A 18 -4.62 15.13 28.20
CA MET A 18 -5.05 13.79 27.82
C MET A 18 -4.07 13.30 26.76
N ILE A 19 -3.38 12.19 27.04
CA ILE A 19 -2.58 11.50 26.04
C ILE A 19 -3.48 10.42 25.44
N ASP A 20 -3.78 10.54 24.16
CA ASP A 20 -4.50 9.51 23.44
C ASP A 20 -3.57 8.30 23.22
N THR A 21 -3.73 7.27 24.04
CA THR A 21 -2.98 6.01 23.92
C THR A 21 -3.57 5.08 22.88
N LYS A 22 -4.71 5.42 22.26
CA LYS A 22 -5.33 4.62 21.19
C LYS A 22 -4.56 4.70 19.87
N VAL A 23 -3.57 5.60 19.78
CA VAL A 23 -2.66 5.76 18.64
C VAL A 23 -1.37 4.94 18.82
N LEU A 24 -1.35 3.94 19.70
CA LEU A 24 -0.52 2.77 19.38
C LEU A 24 -1.39 1.86 18.52
N GLU A 25 -1.49 2.21 17.23
CA GLU A 25 -1.80 1.18 16.24
C GLU A 25 -0.85 0.02 16.55
N LYS A 26 -1.42 -1.13 16.91
CA LYS A 26 -0.63 -2.30 17.25
C LYS A 26 0.17 -2.63 16.00
N LYS A 27 1.48 -2.35 16.08
CA LYS A 27 2.47 -2.74 15.09
C LYS A 27 2.21 -4.17 14.66
N VAL A 28 2.23 -4.45 13.36
CA VAL A 28 2.01 -5.80 12.83
C VAL A 28 3.09 -6.74 13.39
N GLU A 29 4.26 -6.19 13.70
CA GLU A 29 5.38 -6.77 14.45
C GLU A 29 5.04 -7.09 15.92
N SER A 30 3.83 -6.82 16.41
CA SER A 30 3.36 -7.30 17.72
C SER A 30 2.64 -8.65 17.63
N VAL A 31 2.34 -9.12 16.41
CA VAL A 31 1.74 -10.43 16.16
C VAL A 31 2.87 -11.48 16.19
N PRO A 32 2.83 -12.47 17.09
CA PRO A 32 3.91 -13.46 17.23
C PRO A 32 4.28 -14.15 15.91
N VAL A 33 3.27 -14.55 15.13
CA VAL A 33 3.47 -15.22 13.82
C VAL A 33 4.20 -14.32 12.81
N VAL A 34 4.01 -13.00 12.83
CA VAL A 34 4.70 -12.10 11.89
C VAL A 34 6.19 -12.00 12.25
N ASN A 35 6.50 -11.97 13.54
CA ASN A 35 7.89 -11.96 14.01
C ASN A 35 8.62 -13.28 13.78
N GLU A 36 7.88 -14.39 13.71
CA GLU A 36 8.43 -15.71 13.39
C GLU A 36 8.83 -15.82 11.90
N PHE A 37 8.17 -15.07 11.01
CA PHE A 37 8.37 -15.13 9.55
C PHE A 37 8.59 -13.74 8.93
N PRO A 38 9.66 -13.01 9.31
CA PRO A 38 9.90 -11.65 8.81
C PRO A 38 10.12 -11.59 7.29
N ASP A 39 10.56 -12.68 6.69
CA ASP A 39 10.74 -12.88 5.25
C ASP A 39 9.42 -13.09 4.49
N ALA A 40 8.40 -13.62 5.14
CA ALA A 40 7.06 -13.79 4.56
C ALA A 40 6.20 -12.52 4.64
N PHE A 41 6.55 -11.59 5.54
CA PHE A 41 5.84 -10.33 5.77
C PHE A 41 6.75 -9.09 5.63
N PRO A 42 7.46 -8.90 4.50
CA PRO A 42 8.25 -7.71 4.29
C PRO A 42 7.33 -6.49 4.09
N GLU A 43 7.80 -5.30 4.50
CA GLU A 43 7.08 -4.03 4.27
C GLU A 43 6.91 -3.74 2.78
N GLU A 44 7.87 -4.17 1.95
CA GLU A 44 7.83 -4.07 0.50
C GLU A 44 8.20 -5.39 -0.18
N LEU A 45 7.55 -5.69 -1.31
CA LEU A 45 7.87 -6.86 -2.13
C LEU A 45 9.17 -6.64 -2.91
N SER A 46 10.15 -7.53 -2.74
CA SER A 46 11.48 -7.46 -3.36
C SER A 46 11.52 -7.75 -4.86
N GLY A 47 10.38 -8.13 -5.46
CA GLY A 47 10.23 -8.43 -6.88
C GLY A 47 9.43 -9.71 -7.09
N LEU A 48 9.47 -10.23 -8.33
CA LEU A 48 8.91 -11.56 -8.60
C LEU A 48 9.70 -12.62 -7.79
N PRO A 49 9.01 -13.63 -7.23
CA PRO A 49 9.72 -14.77 -6.67
C PRO A 49 10.60 -15.40 -7.76
N SER A 50 11.69 -16.04 -7.34
CA SER A 50 12.56 -16.80 -8.23
C SER A 50 11.78 -17.82 -9.06
N ILE A 51 12.43 -18.37 -10.09
CA ILE A 51 11.90 -19.41 -10.96
C ILE A 51 11.15 -20.44 -10.10
N ARG A 52 9.83 -20.46 -10.24
CA ARG A 52 8.99 -21.45 -9.56
C ARG A 52 9.21 -22.78 -10.26
N GLU A 53 9.25 -23.87 -9.50
CA GLU A 53 9.33 -25.23 -10.08
C GLU A 53 8.11 -25.57 -10.96
N VAL A 54 7.00 -24.84 -10.77
CA VAL A 54 5.76 -25.01 -11.51
C VAL A 54 5.50 -23.78 -12.38
N GLU A 55 5.37 -24.01 -13.68
CA GLU A 55 4.89 -23.02 -14.64
C GLU A 55 3.36 -22.93 -14.55
N PHE A 56 2.83 -21.71 -14.43
CA PHE A 56 1.40 -21.47 -14.40
C PHE A 56 0.88 -21.41 -15.84
N GLY A 57 0.15 -22.44 -16.27
CA GLY A 57 -0.55 -22.47 -17.55
C GLY A 57 -1.93 -21.81 -17.46
N ILE A 58 -2.29 -21.03 -18.48
CA ILE A 58 -3.67 -20.54 -18.66
C ILE A 58 -4.32 -21.41 -19.73
N GLU A 59 -5.19 -22.33 -19.31
CA GLU A 59 -5.96 -23.17 -20.23
C GLU A 59 -7.15 -22.39 -20.81
N LEU A 60 -7.22 -22.31 -22.14
CA LEU A 60 -8.32 -21.66 -22.84
C LEU A 60 -9.36 -22.69 -23.28
N VAL A 61 -10.63 -22.34 -23.16
CA VAL A 61 -11.72 -23.13 -23.75
C VAL A 61 -11.52 -23.19 -25.27
N SER A 62 -11.74 -24.36 -25.87
CA SER A 62 -11.63 -24.54 -27.32
C SER A 62 -12.46 -23.50 -28.09
N GLY A 63 -11.85 -22.86 -29.09
CA GLY A 63 -12.47 -21.79 -29.87
C GLY A 63 -12.33 -20.38 -29.30
N THR A 64 -11.70 -20.20 -28.13
CA THR A 64 -11.39 -18.87 -27.59
C THR A 64 -10.36 -18.16 -28.47
N THR A 65 -10.64 -16.91 -28.86
CA THR A 65 -9.72 -16.04 -29.60
C THR A 65 -9.22 -14.89 -28.72
N PRO A 66 -8.04 -14.31 -29.00
CA PRO A 66 -7.59 -13.10 -28.34
C PRO A 66 -8.62 -11.97 -28.44
N ILE A 67 -8.68 -11.13 -27.40
CA ILE A 67 -9.59 -9.99 -27.32
C ILE A 67 -8.75 -8.72 -27.27
N SER A 68 -8.96 -7.83 -28.23
CA SER A 68 -8.34 -6.51 -28.27
C SER A 68 -9.40 -5.44 -28.07
N ILE A 69 -9.29 -4.70 -26.96
CA ILE A 69 -10.22 -3.64 -26.56
C ILE A 69 -9.45 -2.33 -26.45
N ALA A 70 -10.03 -1.24 -26.96
CA ALA A 70 -9.46 0.09 -26.83
C ALA A 70 -9.42 0.53 -25.35
N LEU A 71 -8.34 1.21 -24.95
CA LEU A 71 -8.19 1.74 -23.60
C LEU A 71 -9.29 2.77 -23.29
N TYR A 72 -9.82 2.74 -22.08
CA TYR A 72 -10.74 3.76 -21.60
C TYR A 72 -10.07 5.13 -21.49
N ARG A 73 -10.85 6.20 -21.72
CA ARG A 73 -10.36 7.56 -21.57
C ARG A 73 -10.24 7.90 -20.07
N MET A 74 -9.04 8.31 -19.67
CA MET A 74 -8.72 8.73 -18.30
C MET A 74 -8.45 10.24 -18.24
N ALA A 75 -8.68 10.85 -17.08
CA ALA A 75 -8.27 12.22 -16.85
C ALA A 75 -6.73 12.32 -16.75
N PRO A 76 -6.12 13.49 -17.00
CA PRO A 76 -4.67 13.65 -16.95
C PRO A 76 -4.02 13.22 -15.61
N MET A 77 -4.74 13.41 -14.49
CA MET A 77 -4.25 13.04 -13.16
C MET A 77 -4.23 11.52 -12.96
N GLU A 78 -5.30 10.83 -13.37
CA GLU A 78 -5.40 9.37 -13.30
C GLU A 78 -4.35 8.72 -14.21
N PHE A 79 -4.15 9.26 -15.41
CA PHE A 79 -3.14 8.75 -16.33
C PHE A 79 -1.72 8.92 -15.80
N LYS A 80 -1.44 10.04 -15.11
CA LYS A 80 -0.14 10.27 -14.45
C LYS A 80 0.12 9.25 -13.34
N GLU A 81 -0.89 8.98 -12.52
CA GLU A 81 -0.82 8.00 -11.44
C GLU A 81 -0.61 6.59 -12.00
N LEU A 82 -1.42 6.17 -12.97
CA LEU A 82 -1.29 4.88 -13.64
C LEU A 82 0.10 4.68 -14.22
N LYS A 83 0.67 5.71 -14.86
CA LYS A 83 2.02 5.64 -15.40
C LYS A 83 3.08 5.45 -14.30
N SER A 84 2.91 6.08 -13.15
CA SER A 84 3.82 5.93 -12.00
C SER A 84 3.82 4.50 -11.48
N GLN A 85 2.63 3.93 -11.26
CA GLN A 85 2.47 2.56 -10.78
C GLN A 85 3.00 1.53 -11.80
N LEU A 86 2.74 1.75 -13.09
CA LEU A 86 3.25 0.86 -14.14
C LEU A 86 4.79 0.88 -14.23
N GLN A 87 5.41 2.05 -14.02
CA GLN A 87 6.86 2.17 -13.97
C GLN A 87 7.42 1.37 -12.80
N GLU A 88 6.85 1.54 -11.60
CA GLU A 88 7.26 0.77 -10.41
C GLU A 88 7.15 -0.75 -10.65
N LEU A 89 6.04 -1.22 -11.23
CA LEU A 89 5.86 -2.64 -11.55
C LEU A 89 6.87 -3.15 -12.57
N THR A 90 7.26 -2.30 -13.51
CA THR A 90 8.27 -2.65 -14.52
C THR A 90 9.68 -2.70 -13.90
N ASP A 91 10.00 -1.72 -13.05
CA ASP A 91 11.30 -1.64 -12.36
C ASP A 91 11.50 -2.81 -11.39
N ARG A 92 10.41 -3.25 -10.72
CA ARG A 92 10.39 -4.45 -9.87
C ARG A 92 10.29 -5.77 -10.67
N GLY A 93 10.15 -5.72 -11.99
CA GLY A 93 10.11 -6.90 -12.87
C GLY A 93 8.77 -7.64 -12.91
N PHE A 94 7.71 -7.12 -12.30
CA PHE A 94 6.36 -7.70 -12.34
C PHE A 94 5.69 -7.53 -13.71
N ALA A 95 6.06 -6.50 -14.47
CA ALA A 95 5.55 -6.22 -15.80
C ALA A 95 6.72 -6.05 -16.80
N ARG A 96 6.43 -6.33 -18.08
CA ARG A 96 7.36 -6.08 -19.19
C ARG A 96 6.60 -5.69 -20.44
N SER A 97 7.26 -4.95 -21.33
CA SER A 97 6.72 -4.67 -22.65
C SER A 97 6.44 -5.97 -23.42
N SER A 98 5.33 -6.01 -24.16
CA SER A 98 4.91 -7.18 -24.92
C SER A 98 4.14 -6.77 -26.19
N PHE A 99 4.00 -7.73 -27.10
CA PHE A 99 3.18 -7.62 -28.30
C PHE A 99 2.11 -8.71 -28.26
N SER A 100 0.99 -8.43 -27.58
CA SER A 100 -0.16 -9.34 -27.56
C SER A 100 -0.94 -9.23 -28.88
N PRO A 101 -1.42 -10.36 -29.45
CA PRO A 101 -2.34 -10.37 -30.59
C PRO A 101 -3.71 -9.79 -30.26
#